data_AF-A0A0F9K5V9-F1
#
_entry.id   AF-A0A0F9K5V9-F1
#
_cell.length_a   1.000
_cell.length_b   1.000
_cell.length_c   1.000
_cell.angle_alpha   90.00
_cell.angle_beta   90.00
_cell.angle_gamma   90.00
#
_symmetry.space_group_name_H-M   'P 1'
#
loop_
_entity.id
_entity.type
_entity.pdbx_description
1 polymer ?
#
loop_
_entity_poly.entity_id
_entity_poly.type
_entity_poly.pdbx_seq_one_letter_code
_entity_poly.pdbx_strand_id
1 'polypeptide(L)'
;MVNEIPMKNENYVAYCGLYCQLCGKRQDIPKRASDLKKLLIKEDFEDWGLQFNEFNDFWIMLDRLIDVGDDVCCKTEKCGNPFCEIRKCAKAKKVIACPFCNEYPCETIKPIAKREGTLLFDGYRLKDLGLEEWIKEQEIRKEEGFCYADVRISKKKSNSL
;
A
#
# COMPACT_ATOMS: atom_id res chain seq x y z
N MET A 1 -13.90 11.32 -24.10
CA MET A 1 -14.57 11.35 -22.78
C MET A 1 -14.42 9.95 -22.20
N VAL A 2 -13.47 9.76 -21.30
CA VAL A 2 -13.28 8.47 -20.63
C VAL A 2 -14.26 8.48 -19.48
N ASN A 3 -15.31 7.66 -19.55
CA ASN A 3 -16.25 7.51 -18.44
C ASN A 3 -15.50 6.87 -17.27
N GLU A 4 -15.16 7.65 -16.25
CA GLU A 4 -14.67 7.15 -14.98
C GLU A 4 -15.78 6.30 -14.34
N ILE A 5 -15.62 4.98 -14.39
CA ILE A 5 -16.43 4.06 -13.61
C ILE A 5 -16.00 4.29 -12.15
N PRO A 6 -16.89 4.76 -11.25
CA PRO A 6 -16.52 4.98 -9.86
C PRO A 6 -16.05 3.63 -9.28
N MET A 7 -14.75 3.58 -8.97
CA MET A 7 -14.11 2.34 -8.54
C MET A 7 -14.66 1.92 -7.19
N LYS A 8 -15.22 0.70 -7.13
CA LYS A 8 -15.72 0.11 -5.88
C LYS A 8 -14.57 -0.10 -4.89
N ASN A 9 -14.79 0.22 -3.62
CA ASN A 9 -13.82 0.05 -2.53
C ASN A 9 -13.27 -1.39 -2.42
N GLU A 10 -14.05 -2.39 -2.84
CA GLU A 10 -13.65 -3.80 -2.96
C GLU A 10 -12.36 -4.01 -3.77
N ASN A 11 -12.11 -3.15 -4.77
CA ASN A 11 -10.92 -3.23 -5.61
C ASN A 11 -9.64 -2.96 -4.83
N TYR A 12 -9.72 -2.29 -3.67
CA TYR A 12 -8.58 -2.02 -2.80
C TYR A 12 -8.28 -3.17 -1.82
N VAL A 13 -9.10 -4.22 -1.75
CA VAL A 13 -8.77 -5.40 -0.94
C VAL A 13 -7.79 -6.27 -1.69
N ALA A 14 -6.55 -6.35 -1.21
CA ALA A 14 -5.47 -7.13 -1.81
C ALA A 14 -5.70 -8.65 -1.70
N TYR A 15 -5.00 -9.43 -2.53
CA TYR A 15 -5.01 -10.89 -2.40
C TYR A 15 -4.52 -11.39 -1.04
N CYS A 16 -3.72 -10.63 -0.30
CA CYS A 16 -3.31 -11.00 1.05
C CYS A 16 -4.36 -10.66 2.14
N GLY A 17 -5.44 -9.95 1.79
CA GLY A 17 -6.47 -9.48 2.73
C GLY A 17 -6.28 -8.04 3.22
N LEU A 18 -5.06 -7.48 3.08
CA LEU A 18 -4.81 -6.08 3.42
C LEU A 18 -5.57 -5.11 2.52
N TYR A 19 -5.85 -3.91 3.04
CA TYR A 19 -6.52 -2.86 2.30
C TYR A 19 -5.52 -1.86 1.73
N CYS A 20 -5.38 -1.84 0.41
CA CYS A 20 -4.34 -1.06 -0.28
C CYS A 20 -4.39 0.43 0.02
N GLN A 21 -5.56 1.00 0.33
CA GLN A 21 -5.65 2.40 0.74
C GLN A 21 -4.84 2.70 2.00
N LEU A 22 -4.57 1.73 2.88
CA LEU A 22 -3.76 1.89 4.11
C LEU A 22 -2.25 1.67 3.87
N CYS A 23 -1.82 1.44 2.63
CA CYS A 23 -0.41 1.28 2.29
C CYS A 23 0.34 2.62 2.42
N GLY A 24 1.63 2.57 2.78
CA GLY A 24 2.49 3.77 2.85
C GLY A 24 2.56 4.56 1.56
N LYS A 25 2.48 3.89 0.39
CA LYS A 25 2.39 4.56 -0.92
C LYS A 25 1.17 5.50 -1.01
N ARG A 26 0.09 5.25 -0.27
CA ARG A 26 -1.18 5.98 -0.36
C ARG A 26 -1.43 6.90 0.84
N GLN A 27 -1.13 6.46 2.06
CA GLN A 27 -1.39 7.26 3.26
C GLN A 27 -0.24 8.20 3.64
N ASP A 28 1.00 7.71 3.56
CA ASP A 28 2.10 8.37 4.26
C ASP A 28 3.06 9.10 3.30
N ILE A 29 3.56 8.40 2.28
CA ILE A 29 4.52 8.94 1.31
C ILE A 29 3.99 10.21 0.62
N PRO A 30 2.76 10.27 0.08
CA PRO A 30 2.28 11.44 -0.65
C PRO A 30 2.15 12.67 0.25
N LYS A 31 1.67 12.47 1.48
CA LYS A 31 1.54 13.53 2.48
C LYS A 31 2.92 14.10 2.82
N ARG A 32 3.88 13.23 3.15
CA ARG A 32 5.25 13.65 3.48
C ARG A 32 5.97 14.31 2.30
N ALA A 33 5.77 13.80 1.09
CA ALA A 33 6.31 14.40 -0.13
C ALA A 33 5.72 15.80 -0.37
N SER A 34 4.42 15.97 -0.15
CA SER A 34 3.74 17.27 -0.25
C SER A 34 4.25 18.25 0.80
N ASP A 35 4.40 17.81 2.05
CA ASP A 35 4.92 18.64 3.14
C ASP A 35 6.36 19.07 2.87
N LEU A 36 7.21 18.15 2.38
CA LEU A 36 8.57 18.50 1.96
C LEU A 36 8.56 19.50 0.81
N LYS A 37 7.75 19.29 -0.23
CA LYS A 37 7.67 20.21 -1.37
C LYS A 37 7.25 21.62 -0.93
N LYS A 38 6.24 21.74 -0.07
CA LYS A 38 5.79 23.02 0.50
C LYS A 38 6.89 23.71 1.29
N LEU A 39 7.65 22.96 2.10
CA LEU A 39 8.78 23.49 2.84
C LEU A 39 9.87 24.02 1.89
N LEU A 40 10.23 23.25 0.87
CA LEU A 40 11.24 23.64 -0.11
C LEU A 40 10.83 24.91 -0.89
N ILE A 41 9.56 25.00 -1.29
CA ILE A 41 9.02 26.22 -1.92
C ILE A 41 9.13 27.42 -0.97
N LYS A 42 8.79 27.25 0.31
CA LYS A 42 8.87 28.32 1.32
C LYS A 42 10.31 28.84 1.52
N GLU A 43 11.30 27.97 1.35
CA GLU A 43 12.72 28.31 1.46
C GLU A 43 13.34 28.70 0.11
N ASP A 44 12.52 29.06 -0.88
CA ASP A 44 12.93 29.48 -2.23
C ASP A 44 13.85 28.46 -2.94
N PHE A 45 13.68 27.17 -2.62
CA PHE A 45 14.48 26.08 -3.21
C PHE A 45 14.31 26.00 -4.74
N GLU A 46 13.20 26.48 -5.28
CA GLU A 46 12.99 26.56 -6.73
C GLU A 46 14.01 27.48 -7.42
N ASP A 47 14.56 28.46 -6.70
CA ASP A 47 15.56 29.39 -7.22
C ASP A 47 16.98 28.86 -7.01
N TRP A 48 17.35 28.58 -5.76
CA TRP A 48 18.72 28.17 -5.45
C TRP A 48 18.98 26.68 -5.68
N GLY A 49 17.95 25.84 -5.74
CA GLY A 49 18.08 24.41 -6.02
C GLY A 49 18.61 24.12 -7.43
N LEU A 50 18.43 25.05 -8.38
CA LEU A 50 18.95 24.94 -9.75
C LEU A 50 20.49 24.80 -9.84
N GLN A 51 21.21 25.08 -8.75
CA GLN A 51 22.65 24.80 -8.67
C GLN A 51 23.00 23.30 -8.66
N PHE A 52 22.04 22.43 -8.35
CA PHE A 52 22.19 20.99 -8.40
C PHE A 52 21.77 20.47 -9.78
N ASN A 53 22.63 19.67 -10.42
CA ASN A 53 22.35 19.09 -11.73
C ASN A 53 21.08 18.21 -11.74
N GLU A 54 20.77 17.61 -10.59
CA GLU A 54 19.65 16.68 -10.40
C GLU A 54 18.35 17.39 -10.01
N PHE A 55 18.33 18.73 -9.88
CA PHE A 55 17.18 19.47 -9.37
C PHE A 55 15.89 19.15 -10.12
N ASN A 56 15.92 19.21 -11.45
CA ASN A 56 14.73 18.96 -12.28
C ASN A 56 14.19 17.53 -12.10
N ASP A 57 15.09 16.55 -12.07
CA ASP A 57 14.72 15.14 -11.87
C ASP A 57 14.15 14.91 -10.46
N PHE A 58 14.75 15.55 -9.44
CA PHE A 58 14.25 15.52 -8.08
C PHE A 58 12.86 16.15 -7.97
N TRP A 59 12.64 17.31 -8.59
CA TRP A 59 11.36 18.01 -8.56
C TRP A 59 10.24 17.19 -9.21
N ILE A 60 10.53 16.59 -10.38
CA ILE A 60 9.62 15.68 -11.08
C ILE A 60 9.33 14.43 -10.24
N MET A 61 10.35 13.86 -9.60
CA MET A 61 10.16 12.70 -8.72
C MET A 61 9.29 13.06 -7.52
N LEU A 62 9.47 14.24 -6.93
CA LEU A 62 8.66 14.69 -5.80
C LEU A 62 7.18 14.83 -6.19
N ASP A 63 6.90 15.37 -7.37
CA ASP A 63 5.52 15.40 -7.91
C ASP A 63 4.95 13.99 -8.12
N ARG A 64 5.75 13.06 -8.63
CA ARG A 64 5.32 11.65 -8.78
C ARG A 64 5.09 10.93 -7.46
N LEU A 65 5.73 11.35 -6.37
CA LEU A 65 5.47 10.79 -5.03
C LEU A 65 4.18 11.34 -4.43
N ILE A 66 3.82 12.57 -4.77
CA ILE A 66 2.56 13.22 -4.38
C ILE A 66 1.40 12.62 -5.17
N ASP A 67 1.58 12.39 -6.47
CA ASP A 67 0.58 11.76 -7.33
C ASP A 67 0.59 10.22 -7.22
N VAL A 68 -0.33 9.69 -6.43
CA VAL A 68 -0.47 8.23 -6.24
C VAL A 68 -1.07 7.49 -7.44
N GLY A 69 -1.60 8.22 -8.42
CA GLY A 69 -2.26 7.71 -9.61
C GLY A 69 -3.43 6.74 -9.35
N ASP A 70 -3.95 6.19 -10.44
CA ASP A 70 -5.09 5.24 -10.42
C ASP A 70 -4.68 3.79 -10.13
N ASP A 71 -3.47 3.54 -9.64
CA ASP A 71 -2.95 2.18 -9.41
C ASP A 71 -3.56 1.55 -8.16
N VAL A 72 -4.81 1.14 -8.27
CA VAL A 72 -5.73 0.78 -7.19
C VAL A 72 -5.14 -0.19 -6.18
N CYS A 73 -4.61 -1.31 -6.67
CA CYS A 73 -4.33 -2.48 -5.83
C CYS A 73 -3.36 -3.43 -6.52
N CYS A 74 -2.74 -4.32 -5.73
CA CYS A 74 -1.95 -5.43 -6.29
C CYS A 74 -2.77 -6.40 -7.18
N LYS A 75 -4.10 -6.24 -7.25
CA LYS A 75 -5.00 -6.97 -8.15
C LYS A 75 -4.92 -6.48 -9.59
N THR A 76 -4.56 -5.20 -9.82
CA THR A 76 -4.40 -4.63 -11.16
C THR A 76 -3.05 -4.96 -11.80
N GLU A 77 -2.16 -5.62 -11.05
CA GLU A 77 -0.78 -5.94 -11.42
C GLU A 77 0.15 -4.76 -11.68
N LYS A 78 -0.36 -3.52 -11.62
CA LYS A 78 0.42 -2.28 -11.69
C LYS A 78 1.07 -1.89 -10.37
N CYS A 79 0.71 -2.55 -9.27
CA CYS A 79 1.23 -2.29 -7.93
C CYS A 79 1.62 -3.59 -7.19
N GLY A 80 2.49 -3.44 -6.18
CA GLY A 80 2.99 -4.52 -5.34
C GLY A 80 4.07 -5.37 -6.03
N ASN A 81 4.55 -6.41 -5.34
CA ASN A 81 5.57 -7.30 -5.89
C ASN A 81 5.02 -8.05 -7.12
N PRO A 82 5.64 -7.94 -8.32
CA PRO A 82 5.19 -8.67 -9.51
C PRO A 82 5.29 -10.20 -9.34
N PHE A 83 6.18 -10.67 -8.47
CA PHE A 83 6.39 -12.08 -8.15
C PHE A 83 5.69 -12.50 -6.84
N CYS A 84 4.57 -11.87 -6.49
CA CYS A 84 3.84 -12.19 -5.26
C CYS A 84 3.24 -13.60 -5.31
N GLU A 85 3.76 -14.52 -4.49
CA GLU A 85 3.27 -15.90 -4.42
C GLU A 85 1.82 -16.00 -3.88
N ILE A 86 1.41 -15.10 -2.99
CA ILE A 86 0.00 -15.05 -2.53
C ILE A 86 -0.94 -14.74 -3.71
N ARG A 87 -0.54 -13.82 -4.61
CA ARG A 87 -1.33 -13.48 -5.79
C ARG A 87 -1.53 -14.73 -6.67
N LYS A 88 -0.46 -15.45 -6.95
CA LYS A 88 -0.49 -16.69 -7.74
C LYS A 88 -1.40 -17.74 -7.07
N CYS A 89 -1.22 -17.95 -5.77
CA CYS A 89 -2.00 -18.91 -4.99
C CYS A 89 -3.49 -18.57 -4.98
N ALA A 90 -3.86 -17.31 -4.69
CA ALA A 90 -5.25 -16.88 -4.61
C ALA A 90 -5.96 -17.00 -5.96
N LYS A 91 -5.29 -16.65 -7.06
CA LYS A 91 -5.81 -16.86 -8.43
C LYS A 91 -6.03 -18.34 -8.73
N ALA A 92 -5.05 -19.19 -8.45
CA ALA A 92 -5.16 -20.64 -8.69
C ALA A 92 -6.30 -21.29 -7.89
N LYS A 93 -6.49 -20.88 -6.63
CA LYS A 93 -7.57 -21.36 -5.75
C LYS A 93 -8.89 -20.62 -5.95
N LYS A 94 -8.95 -19.63 -6.84
CA LYS A 94 -10.13 -18.80 -7.13
C LYS A 94 -10.75 -18.15 -5.88
N VAL A 95 -9.90 -17.75 -4.92
CA VAL A 95 -10.35 -16.99 -3.73
C VAL A 95 -10.13 -15.50 -3.94
N ILE A 96 -11.08 -14.68 -3.50
CA ILE A 96 -11.02 -13.22 -3.65
C ILE A 96 -9.92 -12.57 -2.80
N ALA A 97 -9.60 -13.19 -1.66
CA ALA A 97 -8.50 -12.86 -0.77
C ALA A 97 -8.06 -14.12 0.01
N CYS A 98 -6.79 -14.18 0.38
CA CYS A 98 -6.16 -15.29 1.09
C CYS A 98 -6.91 -15.72 2.36
N PRO A 99 -7.47 -14.81 3.18
CA PRO A 99 -8.25 -15.20 4.37
C PRO A 99 -9.50 -16.03 4.11
N PHE A 100 -10.08 -15.98 2.90
CA PHE A 100 -11.22 -16.81 2.51
C PHE A 100 -10.80 -18.21 2.00
N CYS A 101 -9.51 -18.53 2.02
CA CYS A 101 -9.03 -19.89 1.74
C CYS A 101 -9.25 -20.78 2.97
N ASN A 102 -9.71 -22.02 2.75
CA ASN A 102 -9.92 -23.00 3.81
C ASN A 102 -8.63 -23.40 4.55
N GLU A 103 -7.48 -23.25 3.90
CA GLU A 103 -6.16 -23.51 4.49
C GLU A 103 -5.57 -22.29 5.22
N TYR A 104 -6.31 -21.18 5.31
CA TYR A 104 -5.81 -19.97 5.95
C TYR A 104 -5.75 -20.13 7.48
N PRO A 105 -4.62 -19.79 8.14
CA PRO A 105 -3.35 -19.34 7.56
C PRO A 105 -2.42 -20.52 7.20
N CYS A 106 -1.87 -20.51 5.97
CA CYS A 106 -0.95 -21.53 5.48
C CYS A 106 0.52 -21.07 5.45
N GLU A 107 1.43 -21.96 5.08
CA GLU A 107 2.87 -21.68 4.95
C GLU A 107 3.20 -20.62 3.89
N THR A 108 2.30 -20.31 2.95
CA THR A 108 2.50 -19.25 1.97
C THR A 108 2.36 -17.85 2.58
N ILE A 109 1.43 -17.65 3.54
CA ILE A 109 1.15 -16.32 4.13
C ILE A 109 2.02 -16.02 5.35
N LYS A 110 2.38 -17.05 6.14
CA LYS A 110 3.14 -16.91 7.40
C LYS A 110 4.47 -16.14 7.25
N PRO A 111 5.30 -16.35 6.19
CA PRO A 111 6.55 -15.60 6.03
C PRO A 111 6.36 -14.11 5.76
N ILE A 112 5.19 -13.71 5.24
CA ILE A 112 4.85 -12.30 5.00
C ILE A 112 4.31 -11.69 6.28
N ALA A 113 3.51 -12.44 7.04
CA ALA A 113 3.00 -12.03 8.35
C ALA A 113 4.10 -11.73 9.38
N LYS A 114 5.26 -12.38 9.29
CA LYS A 114 6.43 -12.04 10.13
C LYS A 114 6.90 -10.59 9.96
N ARG A 115 6.56 -9.94 8.84
CA ARG A 115 6.97 -8.57 8.48
C ARG A 115 5.82 -7.59 8.57
N GLU A 116 4.66 -8.00 8.04
CA GLU A 116 3.42 -7.23 8.08
C GLU A 116 2.67 -7.57 9.37
N GLY A 117 2.96 -6.81 10.45
CA GLY A 117 2.60 -7.18 11.82
C GLY A 117 1.11 -7.45 12.05
N THR A 118 0.22 -6.74 11.35
CA THR A 118 -1.24 -6.92 11.48
C THR A 118 -1.81 -7.97 10.55
N LEU A 119 -1.04 -8.53 9.61
CA LEU A 119 -1.56 -9.30 8.48
C LEU A 119 -2.43 -10.50 8.86
N LEU A 120 -2.03 -11.27 9.88
CA LEU A 120 -2.82 -12.42 10.32
C LEU A 120 -4.07 -11.97 11.10
N PHE A 121 -3.93 -10.97 11.96
CA PHE A 121 -5.05 -10.44 12.72
C PHE A 121 -6.11 -9.83 11.80
N ASP A 122 -5.68 -8.96 10.89
CA ASP A 122 -6.53 -8.36 9.86
C ASP A 122 -7.17 -9.44 8.99
N GLY A 123 -6.42 -10.50 8.65
CA GLY A 123 -6.96 -11.60 7.86
C GLY A 123 -8.04 -12.40 8.58
N TYR A 124 -7.84 -12.76 9.85
CA TYR A 124 -8.90 -13.40 10.65
C TYR A 124 -10.12 -12.49 10.79
N ARG A 125 -9.92 -11.20 11.05
CA ARG A 125 -11.01 -10.21 11.16
C ARG A 125 -11.80 -10.07 9.86
N LEU A 126 -11.11 -10.04 8.70
CA LEU A 126 -11.76 -10.08 7.38
C LEU A 126 -12.56 -11.39 7.17
N LYS A 127 -12.03 -12.53 7.62
CA LYS A 127 -12.73 -13.82 7.51
C LYS A 127 -14.02 -13.84 8.34
N ASP A 128 -13.98 -13.29 9.55
CA ASP A 128 -15.11 -13.30 10.50
C ASP A 128 -16.20 -12.29 10.11
N LEU A 129 -15.82 -11.09 9.68
CA LEU A 129 -16.75 -10.02 9.30
C LEU A 129 -17.32 -10.18 7.88
N GLY A 130 -16.55 -10.80 6.98
CA GLY A 130 -16.80 -10.74 5.55
C GLY A 130 -16.31 -9.43 4.92
N LEU A 131 -16.37 -9.39 3.59
CA LEU A 131 -15.68 -8.37 2.80
C LEU A 131 -16.26 -6.95 2.99
N GLU A 132 -17.58 -6.82 3.04
CA GLU A 132 -18.25 -5.52 3.09
C GLU A 132 -17.96 -4.78 4.39
N GLU A 133 -18.20 -5.43 5.54
CA GLU A 133 -17.94 -4.87 6.86
C GLU A 133 -16.44 -4.63 7.08
N TRP A 134 -15.59 -5.52 6.59
CA TRP A 134 -14.14 -5.29 6.61
C TRP A 134 -13.76 -3.97 5.92
N ILE A 135 -14.29 -3.71 4.72
CA ILE A 135 -14.01 -2.48 3.96
C ILE A 135 -14.46 -1.24 4.74
N LYS A 136 -15.64 -1.27 5.37
CA LYS A 136 -16.13 -0.15 6.20
C LYS A 136 -15.14 0.14 7.33
N GLU A 137 -14.67 -0.88 8.03
CA GLU A 137 -13.65 -0.70 9.08
C GLU A 137 -12.32 -0.15 8.53
N GLN A 138 -11.91 -0.55 7.32
CA GLN A 138 -10.65 -0.07 6.76
C GLN A 138 -10.74 1.38 6.26
N GLU A 139 -11.90 1.83 5.79
CA GLU A 139 -12.12 3.24 5.49
C GLU A 139 -12.10 4.10 6.77
N ILE A 140 -12.65 3.61 7.89
CA ILE A 140 -12.51 4.31 9.19
C ILE A 140 -11.03 4.42 9.60
N ARG A 141 -10.27 3.32 9.54
CA ARG A 141 -8.82 3.34 9.84
C ARG A 141 -8.07 4.35 8.96
N LYS A 142 -8.46 4.45 7.68
CA LYS A 142 -7.86 5.39 6.72
C LYS A 142 -8.16 6.84 7.11
N GLU A 143 -9.41 7.14 7.49
CA GLU A 143 -9.81 8.48 7.97
C GLU A 143 -9.08 8.86 9.26
N GLU A 144 -8.83 7.90 10.15
CA GLU A 144 -8.04 8.08 11.37
C GLU A 144 -6.52 8.20 11.10
N GLY A 145 -6.08 8.05 9.85
CA GLY A 145 -4.69 8.22 9.44
C GLY A 145 -3.79 7.00 9.68
N PHE A 146 -4.37 5.82 9.90
CA PHE A 146 -3.58 4.59 10.06
C PHE A 146 -2.84 4.21 8.77
N CYS A 147 -1.56 3.89 8.90
CA CYS A 147 -0.78 3.27 7.83
C CYS A 147 -0.15 1.94 8.28
N TYR A 148 -0.15 0.93 7.40
CA TYR A 148 0.58 -0.32 7.68
C TYR A 148 2.07 -0.09 7.96
N ALA A 149 2.66 0.99 7.45
CA ALA A 149 4.05 1.33 7.69
C ALA A 149 4.34 1.64 9.17
N ASP A 150 3.36 2.14 9.93
CA ASP A 150 3.52 2.57 11.32
C ASP A 150 3.73 1.41 12.29
N VAL A 151 3.30 0.21 11.88
CA VAL A 151 3.33 -1.03 12.69
C VAL A 151 4.21 -2.11 12.07
N ARG A 152 4.94 -1.79 11.00
CA ARG A 152 5.84 -2.75 10.32
C ARG A 152 7.05 -3.06 11.19
N ILE A 153 7.40 -4.34 11.23
CA ILE A 153 8.60 -4.80 11.95
C ILE A 153 9.79 -4.65 11.02
N SER A 154 10.77 -3.84 11.41
CA SER A 154 12.01 -3.63 10.64
C SER A 154 12.74 -4.96 10.43
N LYS A 155 13.35 -5.15 9.25
CA LYS A 155 14.33 -6.22 9.08
C LYS A 155 15.43 -6.02 10.13
N LYS A 156 15.77 -7.05 10.92
CA LYS A 156 17.13 -7.09 11.47
C LYS A 156 18.06 -6.97 10.27
N LYS A 157 18.91 -5.93 10.23
CA LYS A 157 19.99 -5.88 9.25
C LYS A 157 20.77 -7.17 9.45
N SER A 158 20.76 -8.07 8.45
CA SER A 158 21.84 -9.05 8.38
C SER A 158 23.09 -8.19 8.20
N ASN A 159 23.94 -8.13 9.23
CA ASN A 159 25.28 -7.58 9.08
C ASN A 159 26.02 -8.52 8.13
N SER A 160 25.86 -8.30 6.83
CA SER A 160 26.80 -8.77 5.82
C SER A 160 27.90 -7.71 5.78
N LEU A 161 28.96 -7.99 6.55
CA LEU A 161 30.31 -7.49 6.32
C LEU A 161 30.79 -7.92 4.93
#